data_AF-A0A952HYV4-F1
#
_entry.id   AF-A0A952HYV4-F1
#
_cell.length_a   1.000
_cell.length_b   1.000
_cell.length_c   1.000
_cell.angle_alpha   90.00
_cell.angle_beta   90.00
_cell.angle_gamma   90.00
#
_symmetry.space_group_name_H-M   'P 1'
#
loop_
_entity.id
_entity.type
_entity.pdbx_description
1 polymer ?
#
loop_
_entity_poly.entity_id
_entity_poly.type
_entity_poly.pdbx_seq_one_letter_code
_entity_poly.pdbx_strand_id
1 'polypeptide(L)'
;MKAFIAAATVASFAFQGIPTAQAAGDGWSIVPYAGFSQLGDQNPTISGAGDIVDGELDVSVESGFTAGLGVRYGYKDSPWTSEFGWEYRSNDSDATSADGTALPGGNYASNIFYLNGRYALRESGSLTPWIGGGITWIQEVDLDSEDSEGERSFSASGSVGFQAMVGVDYELSDRFYFTSELRYSNLTDLTLDQEGGNGQVNGIDYQPLTLGIGVGIRL
;
A
#
# COMPACT_ATOMS: atom_id res chain seq x y z
N MET A 1 5.65 -23.53 19.11
CA MET A 1 4.37 -22.80 19.20
C MET A 1 4.55 -21.55 20.06
N LYS A 2 4.88 -20.43 19.42
CA LYS A 2 4.92 -19.08 20.01
C LYS A 2 4.47 -18.12 18.90
N ALA A 3 3.20 -17.74 18.91
CA ALA A 3 2.67 -16.72 18.04
C ALA A 3 3.18 -15.36 18.54
N PHE A 4 3.97 -14.66 17.74
CA PHE A 4 4.23 -13.24 17.95
C PHE A 4 3.08 -12.45 17.33
N ILE A 5 2.08 -12.15 18.15
CA ILE A 5 1.05 -11.17 17.79
C ILE A 5 1.74 -9.80 17.90
N ALA A 6 2.08 -9.20 16.75
CA ALA A 6 2.47 -7.80 16.69
C ALA A 6 1.23 -6.95 16.99
N ALA A 7 1.01 -6.65 18.27
CA ALA A 7 -0.04 -5.76 18.71
C ALA A 7 0.30 -4.32 18.28
N ALA A 8 -0.19 -3.92 17.09
CA ALA A 8 -0.23 -2.52 16.70
C ALA A 8 -1.10 -1.77 17.71
N THR A 9 -0.45 -1.07 18.64
CA THR A 9 -1.14 -0.23 19.62
C THR A 9 -1.65 1.00 18.89
N VAL A 10 -2.91 0.95 18.46
CA VAL A 10 -3.62 2.14 17.95
C VAL A 10 -3.78 3.10 19.12
N ALA A 11 -2.97 4.17 19.12
CA ALA A 11 -3.14 5.27 20.06
C ALA A 11 -4.57 5.82 19.93
N SER A 12 -5.37 5.65 20.97
CA SER A 12 -6.72 6.20 21.03
C SER A 12 -6.62 7.72 21.15
N PHE A 13 -6.66 8.43 20.02
CA PHE A 13 -6.90 9.86 20.03
C PHE A 13 -8.35 10.10 20.43
N ALA A 14 -8.54 10.62 21.64
CA ALA A 14 -9.84 11.13 22.07
C ALA A 14 -10.27 12.26 21.11
N PHE A 15 -11.25 12.01 20.26
CA PHE A 15 -11.89 13.01 19.39
C PHE A 15 -12.70 13.99 20.24
N GLN A 16 -12.01 14.95 20.87
CA GLN A 16 -12.65 16.10 21.50
C GLN A 16 -12.93 17.16 20.42
N GLY A 17 -14.17 17.16 19.92
CA GLY A 17 -14.70 18.16 19.00
C GLY A 17 -14.24 17.95 17.55
N ILE A 18 -15.16 17.64 16.64
CA ILE A 18 -14.86 17.69 15.20
C ILE A 18 -14.59 19.18 14.88
N PRO A 19 -13.36 19.56 14.50
CA PRO A 19 -13.09 20.93 14.09
C PRO A 19 -13.96 21.26 12.87
N THR A 20 -14.46 22.50 12.81
CA THR A 20 -15.16 23.01 11.63
C THR A 20 -14.24 22.91 10.42
N ALA A 21 -14.70 22.24 9.37
CA ALA A 21 -14.00 22.09 8.09
C ALA A 21 -13.73 23.45 7.45
N GLN A 22 -12.62 23.55 6.73
CA GLN A 22 -12.26 24.70 5.90
C GLN A 22 -11.96 24.22 4.47
N ALA A 23 -12.13 25.09 3.48
CA ALA A 23 -11.91 24.74 2.08
C ALA A 23 -10.47 24.23 1.87
N ALA A 24 -10.33 23.08 1.22
CA ALA A 24 -9.04 22.64 0.70
C ALA A 24 -8.61 23.57 -0.44
N GLY A 25 -7.31 23.64 -0.77
CA GLY A 25 -6.85 24.43 -1.92
C GLY A 25 -7.59 24.05 -3.20
N ASP A 26 -8.14 25.04 -3.90
CA ASP A 26 -8.99 24.86 -5.07
C ASP A 26 -8.22 24.37 -6.30
N GLY A 27 -8.82 23.45 -7.06
CA GLY A 27 -8.36 23.09 -8.40
C GLY A 27 -7.40 21.89 -8.46
N TRP A 28 -6.68 21.78 -9.57
CA TRP A 28 -5.86 20.61 -9.86
C TRP A 28 -4.48 20.70 -9.21
N SER A 29 -3.98 19.56 -8.71
CA SER A 29 -2.56 19.40 -8.40
C SER A 29 -2.03 18.03 -8.82
N ILE A 30 -0.73 18.00 -9.11
CA ILE A 30 0.02 16.77 -9.39
C ILE A 30 0.97 16.52 -8.21
N VAL A 31 1.06 15.28 -7.75
CA VAL A 31 1.78 14.91 -6.54
C VAL A 31 2.64 13.66 -6.78
N PRO A 32 3.89 13.81 -7.22
CA PRO A 32 4.88 12.75 -7.06
C PRO A 32 5.16 12.52 -5.58
N TYR A 33 5.30 11.26 -5.18
CA TYR A 33 5.67 10.89 -3.83
C TYR A 33 6.54 9.63 -3.80
N ALA A 34 7.25 9.46 -2.69
CA ALA A 34 8.04 8.29 -2.37
C ALA A 34 7.88 7.98 -0.87
N GLY A 35 8.13 6.74 -0.48
CA GLY A 35 7.88 6.34 0.89
C GLY A 35 8.46 5.00 1.26
N PHE A 36 8.24 4.68 2.53
CA PHE A 36 8.56 3.42 3.15
C PHE A 36 7.30 2.58 3.28
N SER A 37 7.41 1.29 2.96
CA SER A 37 6.32 0.33 3.00
C SER A 37 6.64 -0.81 3.98
N GLN A 38 5.74 -1.07 4.91
CA GLN A 38 5.80 -2.23 5.78
C GLN A 38 4.66 -3.19 5.44
N LEU A 39 5.01 -4.42 5.08
CA LEU A 39 4.07 -5.53 4.94
C LEU A 39 4.40 -6.55 6.05
N GLY A 40 3.38 -7.25 6.56
CA GLY A 40 3.60 -8.31 7.54
C GLY A 40 3.96 -9.63 6.86
N ASP A 41 4.62 -10.51 7.59
CA ASP A 41 4.85 -11.90 7.17
C ASP A 41 3.53 -12.57 6.80
N GLN A 42 3.59 -13.48 5.83
CA GLN A 42 2.43 -14.15 5.25
C GLN A 42 2.57 -15.67 5.37
N ASN A 43 1.45 -16.36 5.56
CA ASN A 43 1.40 -17.82 5.59
C ASN A 43 0.42 -18.38 4.54
N PRO A 44 0.59 -18.10 3.24
CA PRO A 44 -0.33 -18.58 2.22
C PRO A 44 -0.17 -20.09 2.00
N THR A 45 -1.08 -20.69 1.23
CA THR A 45 -1.00 -22.10 0.82
C THR A 45 -0.59 -22.19 -0.64
N ILE A 46 0.50 -22.91 -0.91
CA ILE A 46 0.94 -23.25 -2.26
C ILE A 46 0.39 -24.61 -2.68
N SER A 47 0.01 -24.75 -3.95
CA SER A 47 -0.42 -26.03 -4.53
C SER A 47 -0.13 -26.11 -6.02
N GLY A 48 0.18 -27.29 -6.55
CA GLY A 48 0.27 -27.55 -7.99
C GLY A 48 1.54 -27.05 -8.69
N ALA A 49 2.46 -26.44 -7.94
CA ALA A 49 3.78 -26.01 -8.41
C ALA A 49 4.73 -27.20 -8.32
N GLY A 50 4.66 -28.17 -9.25
CA GLY A 50 5.17 -29.56 -9.08
C GLY A 50 6.63 -29.81 -8.62
N ASP A 51 7.44 -28.78 -8.45
CA ASP A 51 8.77 -28.76 -7.83
C ASP A 51 8.75 -28.37 -6.33
N ILE A 52 7.67 -27.80 -5.84
CA ILE A 52 7.40 -27.41 -4.45
C ILE A 52 6.31 -28.31 -3.87
N VAL A 53 6.50 -28.76 -2.63
CA VAL A 53 5.50 -29.55 -1.91
C VAL A 53 4.28 -28.68 -1.59
N ASP A 54 3.09 -29.16 -1.99
CA ASP A 54 1.81 -28.56 -1.62
C ASP A 54 1.70 -28.40 -0.09
N GLY A 55 1.30 -27.21 0.36
CA GLY A 55 1.17 -26.91 1.79
C GLY A 55 1.29 -25.44 2.14
N GLU A 56 1.46 -25.16 3.43
CA GLU A 56 1.73 -23.81 3.92
C GLU A 56 3.11 -23.33 3.44
N LEU A 57 3.16 -22.07 3.02
CA LEU A 57 4.38 -21.35 2.67
C LEU A 57 4.61 -20.28 3.74
N ASP A 58 5.76 -20.29 4.40
CA ASP A 58 6.16 -19.24 5.34
C ASP A 58 6.90 -18.15 4.56
N VAL A 59 6.26 -17.01 4.33
CA VAL A 59 6.82 -15.88 3.57
C VAL A 59 7.17 -14.77 4.54
N SER A 60 8.47 -14.59 4.78
CA SER A 60 8.99 -13.46 5.54
C SER A 60 9.09 -12.25 4.62
N VAL A 61 8.48 -11.13 5.02
CA VAL A 61 8.48 -9.90 4.21
C VAL A 61 9.20 -8.80 4.94
N GLU A 62 10.26 -8.28 4.33
CA GLU A 62 11.00 -7.16 4.88
C GLU A 62 10.33 -5.83 4.53
N SER A 63 10.77 -4.77 5.21
CA SER A 63 10.36 -3.43 4.84
C SER A 63 10.89 -3.03 3.46
N GLY A 64 10.12 -2.24 2.74
CA GLY A 64 10.38 -1.91 1.36
C GLY A 64 10.14 -0.44 1.03
N PHE A 65 10.12 -0.17 -0.26
CA PHE A 65 9.97 1.16 -0.83
C PHE A 65 8.66 1.26 -1.61
N THR A 66 8.12 2.48 -1.65
CA THR A 66 7.02 2.84 -2.54
C THR A 66 7.33 4.14 -3.27
N ALA A 67 6.87 4.26 -4.52
CA ALA A 67 6.79 5.52 -5.23
C ALA A 67 5.53 5.59 -6.08
N GLY A 68 5.00 6.79 -6.23
CA GLY A 68 3.77 6.98 -6.97
C GLY A 68 3.57 8.40 -7.47
N LEU A 69 2.46 8.55 -8.18
CA LEU A 69 2.01 9.80 -8.76
C LEU A 69 0.51 9.93 -8.55
N GLY A 70 0.10 10.97 -7.83
CA GLY A 70 -1.30 11.35 -7.64
C GLY A 70 -1.69 12.56 -8.47
N VAL A 71 -2.90 12.56 -9.01
CA VAL A 71 -3.60 13.73 -9.54
C VAL A 71 -4.76 14.04 -8.61
N ARG A 72 -4.77 15.25 -8.08
CA ARG A 72 -5.73 15.71 -7.08
C ARG A 72 -6.59 16.83 -7.63
N TYR A 73 -7.85 16.85 -7.22
CA TYR A 73 -8.77 17.94 -7.49
C TYR A 73 -9.44 18.40 -6.18
N GLY A 74 -9.10 19.60 -5.74
CA GLY A 74 -9.75 20.26 -4.60
C GLY A 74 -11.02 20.98 -5.05
N TYR A 75 -12.12 20.73 -4.36
CA TYR A 75 -13.41 21.32 -4.70
C TYR A 75 -13.52 22.72 -4.11
N LYS A 76 -13.88 23.68 -4.95
CA LYS A 76 -14.09 25.07 -4.54
C LYS A 76 -15.04 25.19 -3.34
N ASP A 77 -14.64 26.00 -2.36
CA ASP A 77 -15.40 26.28 -1.15
C ASP A 77 -15.76 24.99 -0.35
N SER A 78 -14.95 23.94 -0.45
CA SER A 78 -15.22 22.63 0.14
C SER A 78 -13.96 22.02 0.77
N PRO A 79 -14.07 21.31 1.91
CA PRO A 79 -12.94 20.63 2.55
C PRO A 79 -12.50 19.36 1.81
N TRP A 80 -13.18 18.99 0.73
CA TRP A 80 -12.94 17.76 0.01
C TRP A 80 -11.91 17.92 -1.10
N THR A 81 -11.09 16.89 -1.26
CA THR A 81 -10.21 16.69 -2.40
C THR A 81 -10.39 15.26 -2.90
N SER A 82 -10.56 15.08 -4.20
CA SER A 82 -10.47 13.77 -4.84
C SER A 82 -9.06 13.52 -5.33
N GLU A 83 -8.58 12.28 -5.26
CA GLU A 83 -7.27 11.88 -5.76
C GLU A 83 -7.37 10.59 -6.55
N PHE A 84 -6.89 10.61 -7.79
CA PHE A 84 -6.59 9.40 -8.55
C PHE A 84 -5.08 9.25 -8.63
N GLY A 85 -4.55 8.04 -8.49
CA GLY A 85 -3.11 7.85 -8.59
C GLY A 85 -2.68 6.44 -8.94
N TRP A 86 -1.39 6.34 -9.19
CA TRP A 86 -0.66 5.09 -9.42
C TRP A 86 0.46 4.98 -8.40
N GLU A 87 0.73 3.76 -7.95
CA GLU A 87 1.79 3.43 -7.00
C GLU A 87 2.50 2.14 -7.41
N TYR A 88 3.82 2.19 -7.40
CA TYR A 88 4.70 1.04 -7.41
C TYR A 88 5.23 0.79 -6.00
N ARG A 89 5.27 -0.47 -5.58
CA ARG A 89 5.87 -0.91 -4.32
C ARG A 89 6.73 -2.14 -4.55
N SER A 90 7.82 -2.22 -3.80
CA SER A 90 8.69 -3.40 -3.72
C SER A 90 9.11 -3.62 -2.28
N ASN A 91 8.93 -4.84 -1.80
CA ASN A 91 9.40 -5.33 -0.51
C ASN A 91 10.22 -6.59 -0.76
N ASP A 92 11.38 -6.73 -0.12
CA ASP A 92 12.17 -7.96 -0.24
C ASP A 92 11.45 -9.08 0.53
N SER A 93 11.51 -10.31 0.02
CA SER A 93 10.85 -11.46 0.64
C SER A 93 11.63 -12.74 0.47
N ASP A 94 11.59 -13.59 1.50
CA ASP A 94 12.07 -14.96 1.45
C ASP A 94 10.94 -15.90 1.83
N ALA A 95 10.87 -17.06 1.17
CA ALA A 95 9.83 -18.04 1.45
C ALA A 95 10.40 -19.42 1.85
N THR A 96 9.66 -20.17 2.66
CA THR A 96 10.00 -21.55 3.04
C THR A 96 8.77 -22.44 2.89
N SER A 97 8.89 -23.53 2.12
CA SER A 97 7.79 -24.49 1.90
C SER A 97 7.55 -25.40 3.12
N ALA A 98 6.42 -26.11 3.09
CA ALA A 98 6.00 -27.02 4.14
C ALA A 98 7.00 -28.15 4.48
N ASP A 99 7.83 -28.56 3.52
CA ASP A 99 8.90 -29.56 3.73
C ASP A 99 10.24 -28.95 4.16
N GLY A 100 10.29 -27.62 4.35
CA GLY A 100 11.47 -26.88 4.79
C GLY A 100 12.41 -26.46 3.67
N THR A 101 11.99 -26.59 2.40
CA THR A 101 12.76 -26.09 1.26
C THR A 101 12.74 -24.56 1.28
N ALA A 102 13.92 -23.94 1.33
CA ALA A 102 14.06 -22.50 1.24
C ALA A 102 13.91 -22.05 -0.22
N LEU A 103 13.12 -21.01 -0.42
CA LEU A 103 12.89 -20.31 -1.69
C LEU A 103 13.38 -18.86 -1.51
N PRO A 104 14.72 -18.64 -1.54
CA PRO A 104 15.30 -17.35 -1.22
C PRO A 104 15.16 -16.35 -2.38
N GLY A 105 15.50 -15.09 -2.09
CA GLY A 105 15.82 -14.10 -3.13
C GLY A 105 14.60 -13.62 -3.91
N GLY A 106 13.47 -13.47 -3.23
CA GLY A 106 12.23 -12.99 -3.81
C GLY A 106 11.96 -11.51 -3.57
N ASN A 107 11.05 -10.97 -4.37
CA ASN A 107 10.43 -9.67 -4.12
C ASN A 107 8.92 -9.81 -4.13
N TYR A 108 8.30 -9.11 -3.19
CA TYR A 108 6.88 -8.82 -3.20
C TYR A 108 6.69 -7.45 -3.86
N ALA A 109 6.39 -7.45 -5.16
CA ALA A 109 6.21 -6.25 -5.96
C ALA A 109 4.74 -6.02 -6.30
N SER A 110 4.37 -4.76 -6.54
CA SER A 110 2.99 -4.45 -6.93
C SER A 110 2.86 -3.13 -7.67
N ASN A 111 1.92 -3.11 -8.61
CA ASN A 111 1.45 -1.95 -9.35
C ASN A 111 -0.04 -1.77 -9.07
N ILE A 112 -0.37 -0.67 -8.37
CA ILE A 112 -1.76 -0.39 -7.99
C ILE A 112 -2.21 0.97 -8.53
N PHE A 113 -3.48 1.03 -8.93
CA PHE A 113 -4.17 2.29 -9.11
C PHE A 113 -5.12 2.51 -7.94
N TYR A 114 -5.36 3.77 -7.59
CA TYR A 114 -6.26 4.09 -6.50
C TYR A 114 -7.11 5.31 -6.78
N LEU A 115 -8.25 5.38 -6.09
CA LEU A 115 -9.15 6.53 -6.06
C LEU A 115 -9.51 6.84 -4.60
N ASN A 116 -9.18 8.05 -4.15
CA ASN A 116 -9.37 8.50 -2.78
C ASN A 116 -10.23 9.75 -2.69
N GLY A 117 -10.94 9.86 -1.57
CA GLY A 117 -11.44 11.11 -1.03
C GLY A 117 -10.62 11.52 0.19
N ARG A 118 -10.23 12.80 0.24
CA ARG A 118 -9.54 13.43 1.36
C ARG A 118 -10.40 14.55 1.92
N TYR A 119 -10.42 14.67 3.23
CA TYR A 119 -11.14 15.69 3.97
C TYR A 119 -10.16 16.51 4.80
N ALA A 120 -10.03 17.79 4.47
CA ALA A 120 -9.23 18.74 5.22
C ALA A 120 -9.86 19.01 6.59
N LEU A 121 -9.05 18.83 7.63
CA LEU A 121 -9.36 19.28 8.98
C LEU A 121 -9.01 20.77 9.10
N ARG A 122 -9.27 21.35 10.28
CA ARG A 122 -8.99 22.78 10.51
C ARG A 122 -7.52 23.11 10.25
N GLU A 123 -7.31 24.10 9.40
CA GLU A 123 -6.01 24.67 9.12
C GLU A 123 -5.42 25.35 10.37
N SER A 124 -4.12 25.21 10.54
CA SER A 124 -3.34 25.88 11.57
C SER A 124 -2.16 26.60 10.93
N GLY A 125 -2.41 27.78 10.37
CA GLY A 125 -1.43 28.54 9.60
C GLY A 125 -1.18 27.86 8.25
N SER A 126 0.09 27.58 7.93
CA SER A 126 0.49 26.88 6.70
C SER A 126 0.27 25.36 6.74
N LEU A 127 -0.27 24.82 7.83
CA LEU A 127 -0.37 23.38 8.06
C LEU A 127 -1.84 22.93 8.04
N THR A 128 -2.15 21.97 7.17
CA THR A 128 -3.50 21.44 6.96
C THR A 128 -3.50 19.94 7.19
N PRO A 129 -3.92 19.47 8.38
CA PRO A 129 -4.12 18.04 8.63
C PRO A 129 -5.33 17.54 7.84
N TRP A 130 -5.32 16.28 7.46
CA TRP A 130 -6.42 15.68 6.70
C TRP A 130 -6.57 14.20 7.01
N ILE A 131 -7.78 13.70 6.79
CA ILE A 131 -8.09 12.26 6.81
C ILE A 131 -8.67 11.87 5.46
N GLY A 132 -8.57 10.60 5.10
CA GLY A 132 -9.09 10.14 3.83
C GLY A 132 -9.29 8.64 3.79
N GLY A 133 -9.90 8.22 2.71
CA GLY A 133 -10.07 6.83 2.38
C GLY A 133 -10.46 6.67 0.94
N GLY A 134 -10.39 5.44 0.47
CA GLY A 134 -10.68 5.15 -0.93
C GLY A 134 -10.60 3.69 -1.25
N ILE A 135 -10.57 3.44 -2.55
CA ILE A 135 -10.45 2.12 -3.14
C ILE A 135 -9.13 2.01 -3.89
N THR A 136 -8.59 0.81 -3.91
CA THR A 136 -7.40 0.45 -4.68
C THR A 136 -7.74 -0.71 -5.62
N TRP A 137 -7.07 -0.75 -6.75
CA TRP A 137 -7.21 -1.78 -7.77
C TRP A 137 -5.81 -2.26 -8.15
N ILE A 138 -5.58 -3.56 -7.97
CA ILE A 138 -4.32 -4.22 -8.35
C ILE A 138 -4.32 -4.37 -9.87
N GLN A 139 -3.38 -3.70 -10.52
CA GLN A 139 -3.04 -4.04 -11.90
C GLN A 139 -2.16 -5.30 -11.91
N GLU A 140 -1.21 -5.40 -10.98
CA GLU A 140 -0.34 -6.57 -10.81
C GLU A 140 0.23 -6.62 -9.38
N VAL A 141 0.32 -7.83 -8.81
CA VAL A 141 1.06 -8.16 -7.59
C VAL A 141 1.85 -9.41 -7.89
N ASP A 142 3.16 -9.35 -7.66
CA ASP A 142 4.10 -10.42 -7.97
C ASP A 142 4.78 -10.91 -6.70
N LEU A 143 4.92 -12.23 -6.61
CA LEU A 143 5.76 -12.92 -5.65
C LEU A 143 6.77 -13.75 -6.44
N ASP A 144 7.97 -13.22 -6.54
CA ASP A 144 9.08 -13.87 -7.23
C ASP A 144 9.97 -14.63 -6.25
N SER A 145 10.70 -15.63 -6.73
CA SER A 145 11.81 -16.28 -6.03
C SER A 145 12.82 -16.79 -7.04
N GLU A 146 14.11 -16.61 -6.76
CA GLU A 146 15.20 -17.06 -7.63
C GLU A 146 16.10 -18.07 -6.90
N ASP A 147 16.35 -19.22 -7.54
CA ASP A 147 17.33 -20.19 -7.06
C ASP A 147 18.22 -20.73 -8.19
N SER A 148 19.03 -21.75 -7.88
CA SER A 148 19.95 -22.35 -8.87
C SER A 148 19.26 -23.08 -10.03
N GLU A 149 17.96 -23.36 -9.92
CA GLU A 149 17.14 -24.04 -10.92
C GLU A 149 16.38 -23.04 -11.82
N GLY A 150 16.21 -21.79 -11.37
CA GLY A 150 15.67 -20.69 -12.16
C GLY A 150 14.86 -19.67 -11.35
N GLU A 151 14.19 -18.77 -12.06
CA GLU A 151 13.22 -17.81 -11.51
C GLU A 151 11.82 -18.45 -11.48
N ARG A 152 11.13 -18.31 -10.36
CA ARG A 152 9.70 -18.63 -10.20
C ARG A 152 8.97 -17.33 -9.92
N SER A 153 7.90 -17.07 -10.66
CA SER A 153 7.03 -15.93 -10.45
C SER A 153 5.59 -16.40 -10.25
N PHE A 154 4.91 -15.78 -9.30
CA PHE A 154 3.48 -15.93 -9.09
C PHE A 154 2.84 -14.56 -9.11
N SER A 155 1.79 -14.37 -9.90
CA SER A 155 1.17 -13.06 -10.05
C SER A 155 -0.35 -13.06 -9.90
N ALA A 156 -0.90 -11.94 -9.45
CA ALA A 156 -2.33 -11.70 -9.36
C ALA A 156 -2.70 -10.32 -9.90
N SER A 157 -3.86 -10.22 -10.54
CA SER A 157 -4.39 -8.96 -11.06
C SER A 157 -5.90 -8.85 -10.86
N GLY A 158 -6.42 -7.62 -10.92
CA GLY A 158 -7.85 -7.37 -10.97
C GLY A 158 -8.56 -7.24 -9.62
N SER A 159 -7.89 -7.55 -8.51
CA SER A 159 -8.46 -7.45 -7.16
C SER A 159 -8.67 -6.00 -6.72
N VAL A 160 -9.73 -5.77 -5.94
CA VAL A 160 -10.11 -4.45 -5.41
C VAL A 160 -10.02 -4.47 -3.89
N GLY A 161 -9.45 -3.39 -3.34
CA GLY A 161 -9.29 -3.17 -1.92
C GLY A 161 -9.86 -1.85 -1.45
N PHE A 162 -9.72 -1.63 -0.15
CA PHE A 162 -9.92 -0.31 0.45
C PHE A 162 -8.63 0.18 1.09
N GLN A 163 -8.57 1.49 1.30
CA GLN A 163 -7.49 2.11 2.05
C GLN A 163 -8.00 3.24 2.93
N ALA A 164 -7.33 3.43 4.05
CA ALA A 164 -7.55 4.50 5.00
C ALA A 164 -6.25 5.28 5.19
N MET A 165 -6.37 6.59 5.29
CA MET A 165 -5.20 7.47 5.29
C MET A 165 -5.40 8.68 6.19
N VAL A 166 -4.29 9.11 6.78
CA VAL A 166 -4.19 10.37 7.52
C VAL A 166 -2.91 11.06 7.11
N GLY A 167 -2.91 12.38 7.11
CA GLY A 167 -1.72 13.10 6.70
C GLY A 167 -1.79 14.58 7.01
N VAL A 168 -0.75 15.27 6.54
CA VAL A 168 -0.59 16.71 6.71
C VAL A 168 -0.05 17.30 5.42
N ASP A 169 -0.68 18.39 4.98
CA ASP A 169 -0.14 19.25 3.93
C ASP A 169 0.49 20.50 4.56
N TYR A 170 1.64 20.93 4.05
CA TYR A 170 2.35 22.14 4.49
C TYR A 170 2.59 23.07 3.32
N GLU A 171 2.00 24.27 3.36
CA GLU A 171 2.13 25.28 2.31
C GLU A 171 3.55 25.84 2.24
N LEU A 172 4.18 25.72 1.07
CA LEU A 172 5.49 26.31 0.79
C LEU A 172 5.34 27.64 0.03
N SER A 173 4.34 27.72 -0.85
CA SER A 173 3.97 28.89 -1.65
C SER A 173 2.59 28.68 -2.26
N ASP A 174 2.08 29.67 -2.98
CA ASP A 174 0.81 29.55 -3.72
C ASP A 174 0.80 28.37 -4.72
N ARG A 175 1.97 27.95 -5.21
CA ARG A 175 2.10 26.88 -6.22
C ARG A 175 2.49 25.52 -5.65
N PHE A 176 3.20 25.49 -4.53
CA PHE A 176 3.82 24.26 -4.00
C PHE A 176 3.42 24.01 -2.56
N TYR A 177 3.14 22.75 -2.24
CA TYR A 177 2.96 22.29 -0.88
C TYR A 177 3.69 20.96 -0.68
N PHE A 178 4.17 20.72 0.54
CA PHE A 178 4.67 19.42 0.97
C PHE A 178 3.50 18.58 1.50
N THR A 179 3.52 17.27 1.28
CA THR A 179 2.50 16.37 1.82
C THR A 179 3.18 15.18 2.49
N SER A 180 2.72 14.81 3.68
CA SER A 180 3.07 13.55 4.33
C SER A 180 1.82 12.74 4.61
N GLU A 181 1.93 11.43 4.48
CA GLU A 181 0.80 10.52 4.55
C GLU A 181 1.19 9.23 5.26
N LEU A 182 0.31 8.78 6.16
CA LEU A 182 0.28 7.41 6.66
C LEU A 182 -0.94 6.72 6.06
N ARG A 183 -0.72 5.64 5.32
CA ARG A 183 -1.76 4.88 4.59
C ARG A 183 -1.75 3.43 5.00
N TYR A 184 -2.91 2.90 5.35
CA TYR A 184 -3.14 1.46 5.46
C TYR A 184 -4.03 1.02 4.31
N SER A 185 -3.59 0.00 3.57
CA SER A 185 -4.37 -0.63 2.50
C SER A 185 -4.76 -2.04 2.89
N ASN A 186 -5.89 -2.54 2.38
CA ASN A 186 -6.37 -3.87 2.72
C ASN A 186 -6.96 -4.55 1.47
N LEU A 187 -6.34 -5.66 1.11
CA LEU A 187 -6.76 -6.63 0.11
C LEU A 187 -6.50 -8.01 0.69
N THR A 188 -7.53 -8.84 0.78
CA THR A 188 -7.45 -10.16 1.41
C THR A 188 -7.77 -11.25 0.41
N ASP A 189 -7.38 -12.48 0.75
CA ASP A 189 -7.71 -13.69 -0.01
C ASP A 189 -7.29 -13.61 -1.48
N LEU A 190 -6.11 -13.06 -1.75
CA LEU A 190 -5.54 -13.08 -3.09
C LEU A 190 -5.09 -14.51 -3.45
N THR A 191 -5.35 -14.87 -4.70
CA THR A 191 -4.79 -16.08 -5.34
C THR A 191 -3.84 -15.60 -6.43
N LEU A 192 -2.57 -16.00 -6.33
CA LEU A 192 -1.54 -15.74 -7.32
C LEU A 192 -1.33 -17.01 -8.14
N ASP A 193 -1.29 -16.87 -9.46
CA ASP A 193 -1.07 -17.96 -10.40
C ASP A 193 0.41 -18.00 -10.82
N GLN A 194 0.99 -19.20 -10.92
CA GLN A 194 2.36 -19.39 -11.36
C GLN A 194 2.52 -19.00 -12.83
N GLU A 195 3.49 -18.15 -13.13
CA GLU A 195 3.83 -17.81 -14.51
C GLU A 195 4.41 -19.02 -15.26
N GLY A 196 3.79 -19.37 -16.38
CA GLY A 196 4.23 -20.51 -17.21
C GLY A 196 4.02 -21.90 -16.57
N GLY A 197 3.33 -21.99 -15.43
CA GLY A 197 3.07 -23.23 -14.70
C GLY A 197 1.60 -23.47 -14.39
N ASN A 198 1.32 -24.43 -13.49
CA ASN A 198 -0.02 -24.73 -12.96
C ASN A 198 -0.12 -24.46 -11.45
N GLY A 199 0.96 -23.96 -10.83
CA GLY A 199 1.00 -23.66 -9.41
C GLY A 199 0.11 -22.48 -9.05
N GLN A 200 -0.36 -22.47 -7.81
CA GLN A 200 -1.13 -21.37 -7.23
C GLN A 200 -0.70 -21.13 -5.79
N VAL A 201 -0.63 -19.87 -5.39
CA VAL A 201 -0.45 -19.43 -4.01
C VAL A 201 -1.72 -18.73 -3.56
N ASN A 202 -2.40 -19.30 -2.56
CA ASN A 202 -3.72 -18.87 -2.10
C ASN A 202 -3.67 -18.29 -0.69
N GLY A 203 -4.60 -17.37 -0.39
CA GLY A 203 -4.75 -16.81 0.95
C GLY A 203 -3.70 -15.74 1.27
N ILE A 204 -3.31 -14.96 0.26
CA ILE A 204 -2.41 -13.83 0.44
C ILE A 204 -3.20 -12.61 0.93
N ASP A 205 -2.77 -12.06 2.07
CA ASP A 205 -3.34 -10.86 2.68
C ASP A 205 -2.42 -9.66 2.44
N TYR A 206 -2.67 -8.94 1.36
CA TYR A 206 -1.93 -7.75 0.99
C TYR A 206 -2.41 -6.52 1.80
N GLN A 207 -1.73 -6.25 2.91
CA GLN A 207 -2.13 -5.25 3.90
C GLN A 207 -1.00 -4.28 4.31
N PRO A 208 -0.42 -3.52 3.37
CA PRO A 208 0.73 -2.66 3.69
C PRO A 208 0.33 -1.45 4.55
N LEU A 209 1.22 -1.10 5.49
CA LEU A 209 1.27 0.20 6.14
C LEU A 209 2.38 1.03 5.50
N THR A 210 2.03 2.20 4.97
CA THR A 210 2.92 3.04 4.17
C THR A 210 3.08 4.42 4.79
N LEU A 211 4.32 4.87 4.94
CA LEU A 211 4.67 6.26 5.24
C LEU A 211 5.19 6.92 3.97
N GLY A 212 4.38 7.81 3.38
CA GLY A 212 4.68 8.52 2.14
C GLY A 212 4.99 9.99 2.37
N ILE A 213 5.87 10.53 1.52
CA ILE A 213 6.22 11.94 1.45
C ILE A 213 6.21 12.39 -0.01
N GLY A 214 5.60 13.54 -0.28
CA GLY A 214 5.51 14.08 -1.63
C GLY A 214 5.53 15.61 -1.70
N VAL A 215 5.54 16.10 -2.93
CA VAL A 215 5.41 17.54 -3.24
C VAL A 215 4.24 17.72 -4.18
N GLY A 216 3.26 18.50 -3.76
CA GLY A 216 2.15 18.88 -4.61
C GLY A 216 2.44 20.14 -5.40
N ILE A 217 2.09 20.10 -6.69
CA ILE A 217 2.24 21.18 -7.65
C ILE A 217 0.84 21.59 -8.11
N ARG A 218 0.40 22.79 -7.74
CA ARG A 218 -0.87 23.36 -8.20
C ARG A 218 -0.73 23.85 -9.65
N LEU A 219 -1.78 23.63 -10.44
CA LEU A 219 -1.85 23.96 -11.86
C LEU A 219 -2.59 25.27 -12.11
#